data_AF-A0AAD4G8G7-F1
#
_entry.id   AF-A0AAD4G8G7-F1
#
_cell.length_a   1.000
_cell.length_b   1.000
_cell.length_c   1.000
_cell.angle_alpha   90.00
_cell.angle_beta   90.00
_cell.angle_gamma   90.00
#
_symmetry.space_group_name_H-M   'P 1'
#
loop_
_entity.id
_entity.type
_entity.pdbx_description
1 polymer ?
#
loop_
_entity_poly.entity_id
_entity_poly.type
_entity_poly.pdbx_seq_one_letter_code
_entity_poly.pdbx_strand_id
1 'polypeptide(L)' 'MANFGPNTNGSQFLITTVVTSWLDDKHVVFGEVVEGLEVVKALAKLGGLGGKPGGTIMISECGTI' A
#
# COMPACT_ATOMS: atom_id res chain seq x y z
N MET A 1 -3.50 -2.83 6.54
CA MET A 1 -3.93 -4.10 5.92
C MET A 1 -5.14 -3.83 5.05
N ALA A 2 -5.16 -4.28 3.80
CA ALA A 2 -6.37 -4.22 2.97
C ALA A 2 -7.34 -5.36 3.39
N ASN A 3 -8.64 -5.10 3.30
CA ASN A 3 -9.68 -6.03 3.76
C ASN A 3 -11.03 -5.79 3.05
N PHE A 4 -11.98 -6.68 3.29
CA PHE A 4 -13.39 -6.60 2.86
C PHE A 4 -14.33 -6.42 4.06
N GLY A 5 -13.88 -5.67 5.08
CA GLY A 5 -14.60 -5.49 6.35
C GLY A 5 -13.92 -6.16 7.54
N PRO A 6 -14.54 -6.08 8.74
CA PRO A 6 -13.93 -6.56 9.98
C PRO A 6 -13.48 -8.02 9.90
N ASN A 7 -12.28 -8.30 10.40
CA ASN A 7 -11.70 -9.65 10.47
C ASN A 7 -11.54 -10.39 9.12
N THR A 8 -11.37 -9.65 8.02
CA THR A 8 -11.13 -10.23 6.68
C THR A 8 -9.73 -9.93 6.12
N ASN A 9 -8.74 -9.75 7.01
CA ASN A 9 -7.36 -9.54 6.59
C ASN A 9 -6.81 -10.81 5.90
N GLY A 10 -6.17 -10.61 4.74
CA GLY A 10 -5.41 -11.64 4.04
C GLY A 10 -3.95 -11.23 3.88
N SER A 11 -3.39 -11.39 2.69
CA SER A 11 -2.03 -10.93 2.35
C SER A 11 -1.97 -9.53 1.73
N GLN A 12 -3.12 -8.96 1.34
CA GLN A 12 -3.15 -7.66 0.68
C GLN A 12 -2.81 -6.54 1.66
N PHE A 13 -1.92 -5.64 1.25
CA PHE A 13 -1.51 -4.48 2.02
C PHE A 13 -1.55 -3.21 1.15
N LEU A 14 -1.42 -2.07 1.81
CA LEU A 14 -1.37 -0.75 1.18
C LEU A 14 -0.33 0.09 1.92
N ILE A 15 0.32 0.99 1.19
CA ILE A 15 1.23 2.00 1.74
C ILE A 15 0.58 3.36 1.52
N THR A 16 0.41 4.12 2.59
CA THR A 16 -0.22 5.45 2.54
C THR A 16 0.78 6.49 2.03
N THR A 17 0.39 7.31 1.06
CA THR A 17 1.20 8.44 0.55
C THR A 17 0.80 9.80 1.11
N VAL A 18 -0.31 9.83 1.85
CA VAL A 18 -0.87 10.97 2.58
C VAL A 18 -1.44 10.48 3.90
N VAL A 19 -1.78 11.39 4.81
CA VAL A 19 -2.51 11.03 6.04
C VAL A 19 -3.92 10.57 5.67
N THR A 20 -4.33 9.41 6.19
CA THR A 20 -5.62 8.77 5.86
C THR A 20 -6.43 8.43 7.12
N SER A 21 -6.68 9.40 7.99
CA SER A 21 -7.38 9.18 9.29
C SER A 21 -8.78 8.58 9.16
N TRP A 22 -9.41 8.65 7.99
CA TRP A 22 -10.70 8.00 7.74
C TRP A 22 -10.63 6.46 7.69
N LEU A 23 -9.41 5.89 7.64
CA LEU A 23 -9.12 4.46 7.67
C LEU A 23 -8.84 3.93 9.08
N ASP A 24 -8.73 4.81 10.07
CA ASP A 24 -8.49 4.43 11.46
C ASP A 24 -9.60 3.47 11.95
N ASP A 25 -9.19 2.46 12.74
CA ASP A 25 -10.02 1.34 13.22
C ASP A 25 -10.66 0.43 12.14
N LYS A 26 -10.51 0.76 10.85
CA LYS A 26 -10.99 -0.06 9.73
C LYS A 26 -9.89 -0.89 9.10
N HIS A 27 -8.65 -0.38 9.12
CA HIS A 27 -7.49 -1.03 8.56
C HIS A 27 -6.36 -1.09 9.59
N VAL A 28 -5.86 -2.30 9.88
CA VAL A 28 -4.76 -2.49 10.82
C VAL A 28 -3.46 -1.92 10.24
N VAL A 29 -2.83 -0.99 10.96
CA VAL A 29 -1.47 -0.50 10.71
C VAL A 29 -0.49 -1.44 11.39
N PHE A 30 0.55 -1.88 10.67
CA PHE A 30 1.51 -2.89 11.17
C PHE A 30 2.98 -2.55 10.91
N GLY A 31 3.27 -1.38 10.34
CA GLY A 31 4.63 -0.94 10.05
C GLY A 31 4.66 0.35 9.23
N GLU A 32 5.87 0.85 8.99
CA GLU A 32 6.12 2.04 8.19
C GLU A 32 7.31 1.82 7.24
N VAL A 33 7.36 2.62 6.17
CA VAL A 33 8.47 2.61 5.21
C VAL A 33 9.61 3.45 5.80
N VAL A 34 10.69 2.79 6.20
CA VAL A 34 11.89 3.46 6.77
C VAL A 34 12.87 3.95 5.69
N GLU A 35 12.92 3.26 4.55
CA GLU A 35 13.78 3.56 3.40
C GLU A 35 13.02 3.33 2.09
N GLY A 36 13.38 4.04 1.01
CA GLY A 36 12.77 3.83 -0.31
C GLY A 36 11.44 4.55 -0.56
N LEU A 37 11.10 5.58 0.23
CA LEU A 37 9.82 6.30 0.09
C LEU A 37 9.67 7.00 -1.27
N GLU A 38 10.78 7.40 -1.90
CA GLU A 38 10.80 7.93 -3.26
C GLU A 38 10.32 6.92 -4.31
N VAL A 39 10.61 5.63 -4.13
CA VAL A 39 10.10 4.56 -5.00
C VAL A 39 8.58 4.46 -4.85
N VAL A 40 8.07 4.47 -3.61
CA VAL A 40 6.62 4.48 -3.34
C VAL A 40 5.94 5.68 -4.01
N LYS A 41 6.53 6.87 -3.91
CA LYS A 41 6.01 8.09 -4.56
C LYS A 41 6.05 7.99 -6.09
N ALA A 42 7.07 7.36 -6.67
CA ALA A 42 7.13 7.13 -8.11
C ALA A 42 6.03 6.17 -8.58
N LEU A 43 5.80 5.07 -7.84
CA LEU A 43 4.71 4.13 -8.12
C LEU A 43 3.33 4.79 -8.03
N ALA A 44 3.12 5.67 -7.05
CA ALA A 44 1.86 6.39 -6.89
C ALA A 44 1.52 7.28 -8.11
N LYS A 45 2.53 7.83 -8.80
CA LYS A 45 2.33 8.61 -10.04
C LYS A 45 1.90 7.76 -11.24
N LEU A 46 2.11 6.44 -11.19
CA LEU A 46 1.67 5.50 -12.23
C LEU A 46 0.21 5.06 -12.05
N GLY A 47 -0.45 5.43 -10.94
CA GLY A 47 -1.86 5.14 -10.71
C GLY A 47 -2.75 6.05 -11.56
N GLY A 48 -3.60 5.44 -12.40
CA GLY A 48 -4.62 6.15 -13.17
C GLY A 48 -5.92 6.37 -12.40
N LEU A 49 -6.85 7.08 -13.04
CA LEU A 49 -8.23 7.22 -12.55
C LEU A 49 -8.84 5.83 -12.31
N GLY A 50 -9.44 5.63 -11.13
CA GLY A 50 -10.02 4.34 -10.73
C GLY A 50 -9.00 3.31 -10.22
N GLY A 51 -7.74 3.71 -9.99
CA GLY A 51 -6.71 2.84 -9.38
C GLY A 51 -6.06 1.85 -10.35
N LYS A 52 -6.36 1.92 -11.65
CA LYS A 52 -5.70 1.10 -12.67
C LYS A 52 -4.28 1.61 -12.91
N PRO A 53 -3.24 0.77 -12.73
CA PRO A 53 -1.86 1.18 -13.04
C PRO A 53 -1.65 1.41 -14.55
N GLY A 54 -0.80 2.39 -14.89
CA GLY A 54 -0.38 2.67 -16.26
C GLY A 54 0.58 1.63 -16.87
N GLY A 55 1.06 0.68 -16.07
CA GLY A 55 1.91 -0.42 -16.49
C GLY A 55 1.99 -1.50 -15.41
N THR A 56 2.66 -2.61 -15.71
CA THR A 56 2.87 -3.70 -14.76
C THR A 56 3.84 -3.25 -13.66
N ILE A 57 3.39 -3.32 -12.40
CA ILE A 57 4.19 -3.08 -11.20
C ILE A 57 4.33 -4.41 -10.49
N MET A 58 5.57 -4.84 -10.23
CA MET A 58 5.87 -6.15 -9.67
C MET A 58 6.91 -6.02 -8.56
N ILE A 59 6.72 -6.78 -7.47
CA ILE A 59 7.77 -7.03 -6.50
C ILE A 59 8.66 -8.13 -7.11
N SER A 60 9.82 -7.75 -7.64
CA SER A 60 10.73 -8.69 -8.29
C SER A 60 11.48 -9.59 -7.30
N GLU A 61 11.74 -9.08 -6.10
CA GLU A 61 12.44 -9.77 -5.01
C GLU A 61 11.99 -9.19 -3.67
N CYS A 62 11.93 -10.02 -2.62
CA CYS A 62 11.63 -9.59 -1.26
C CYS A 62 12.25 -10.56 -0.24
N GLY A 63 12.46 -10.07 0.99
CA GLY A 63 13.06 -10.86 2.07
C GLY A 63 13.12 -10.09 3.38
N THR A 64 13.79 -10.67 4.36
CA THR A 64 14.11 -10.04 5.65
C THR A 64 15.59 -9.70 5.69
N ILE A 65 15.94 -8.58 6.32
CA ILE A 65 17.33 -8.20 6.62
C ILE A 65 17.82 -9.02 7.81
#